data_AF-A0A8H9TAJ6-F1
#
_entry.id   AF-A0A8H9TAJ6-F1
#
_cell.length_a   1.000
_cell.length_b   1.000
_cell.length_c   1.000
_cell.angle_alpha   90.00
_cell.angle_beta   90.00
_cell.angle_gamma   90.00
#
_symmetry.space_group_name_H-M   'P 1'
#
loop_
_entity.id
_entity.type
_entity.pdbx_description
1 polymer ?
#
loop_
_entity_poly.entity_id
_entity_poly.type
_entity_poly.pdbx_seq_one_letter_code
_entity_poly.pdbx_strand_id
1 'polypeptide(L)'
;SLALAGTLLQTLTHNPMASPSLLGINSGAALAMALTSALSPTPIAGYSLSFIAACGGGVSWLLVMTAGGGFRHTHDRNKLILAGIALSAFCMGLTRITLLLAEDHAYGIFYWLAGGVSHARWQDVWQLLPVVVTAVPVVLLLANQLNLLNLSDSTAHTLGVNLTRLRLVINMLVL
;
A
#
# COMPACT_ATOMS: atom_id res chain seq x y z
N SER A 1 -8.86 -8.25 3.20
CA SER A 1 -7.87 -7.16 3.38
C SER A 1 -8.09 -6.03 2.38
N LEU A 2 -8.17 -6.29 1.07
CA LEU A 2 -8.32 -5.25 0.03
C LEU A 2 -9.51 -4.30 0.25
N ALA A 3 -10.69 -4.82 0.57
CA ALA A 3 -11.87 -3.99 0.86
C ALA A 3 -11.63 -3.07 2.07
N LEU A 4 -11.01 -3.57 3.14
CA LEU A 4 -10.66 -2.77 4.32
C LEU A 4 -9.66 -1.66 3.95
N ALA A 5 -8.56 -2.00 3.28
CA ALA A 5 -7.57 -1.01 2.84
C ALA A 5 -8.19 0.06 1.93
N GLY A 6 -9.07 -0.34 1.00
CA GLY A 6 -9.83 0.59 0.16
C GLY A 6 -10.71 1.54 0.98
N THR A 7 -11.53 1.01 1.90
CA THR A 7 -12.41 1.85 2.74
C THR A 7 -11.63 2.80 3.65
N LEU A 8 -10.50 2.35 4.23
CA LEU A 8 -9.63 3.16 5.06
C LEU A 8 -9.01 4.31 4.25
N LEU A 9 -8.51 4.02 3.05
CA LEU A 9 -7.97 5.04 2.15
C LEU A 9 -9.04 6.03 1.71
N GLN A 10 -10.21 5.55 1.30
CA GLN A 10 -11.33 6.42 0.91
C GLN A 10 -11.74 7.36 2.04
N THR A 11 -11.76 6.87 3.28
CA THR A 11 -12.07 7.67 4.48
C THR A 11 -10.97 8.70 4.76
N LEU A 12 -9.71 8.28 4.75
CA LEU A 12 -8.55 9.18 4.92
C LEU A 12 -8.53 10.29 3.88
N THR A 13 -8.74 9.93 2.62
CA THR A 13 -8.70 10.85 1.50
C THR A 13 -10.05 11.45 1.17
N HIS A 14 -11.12 11.23 1.95
CA HIS A 14 -12.51 11.65 1.62
C HIS A 14 -12.79 11.62 0.11
N ASN A 15 -12.36 10.55 -0.54
CA ASN A 15 -12.40 10.45 -1.99
C ASN A 15 -12.82 9.02 -2.33
N PRO A 16 -14.05 8.82 -2.84
CA PRO A 16 -14.56 7.48 -3.13
C PRO A 16 -13.79 6.78 -4.25
N MET A 17 -13.00 7.51 -5.04
CA MET A 17 -12.12 6.94 -6.07
C MET A 17 -10.77 6.48 -5.53
N ALA A 18 -10.43 6.79 -4.27
CA ALA A 18 -9.14 6.43 -3.70
C ALA A 18 -9.00 4.92 -3.56
N SER A 19 -7.82 4.42 -3.93
CA SER A 19 -7.46 3.01 -3.82
C SER A 19 -5.96 2.90 -3.53
N PRO A 20 -5.50 1.77 -2.95
CA PRO A 20 -4.07 1.54 -2.68
C PRO A 20 -3.20 1.69 -3.92
N SER A 21 -3.75 1.33 -5.08
CA SER A 21 -3.11 1.48 -6.39
C SER A 21 -2.80 2.94 -6.76
N LEU A 22 -3.62 3.90 -6.31
CA LEU A 22 -3.42 5.32 -6.59
C LEU A 22 -2.31 5.96 -5.75
N LEU A 23 -1.96 5.38 -4.60
CA LEU A 23 -0.89 5.85 -3.73
C LEU A 23 0.47 5.21 -4.02
N GLY A 24 0.60 4.50 -5.14
CA GLY A 24 1.87 3.89 -5.54
C GLY A 24 2.34 2.70 -4.70
N ILE A 25 1.53 2.22 -3.76
CA ILE A 25 1.87 1.02 -2.96
C ILE A 25 2.04 -0.18 -3.89
N ASN A 26 1.06 -0.41 -4.79
CA ASN A 26 1.09 -1.55 -5.70
C ASN A 26 2.24 -1.48 -6.72
N SER A 27 2.52 -0.28 -7.25
CA SER A 27 3.60 -0.07 -8.22
C SER A 27 4.98 -0.18 -7.58
N GLY A 28 5.13 0.25 -6.32
CA GLY A 28 6.35 0.03 -5.52
C GLY A 28 6.60 -1.45 -5.20
N ALA A 29 5.55 -2.18 -4.81
CA ALA A 29 5.63 -3.61 -4.58
C ALA A 29 6.02 -4.38 -5.86
N ALA A 30 5.40 -4.03 -6.98
CA ALA A 30 5.72 -4.55 -8.31
C ALA A 30 7.18 -4.30 -8.72
N LEU A 31 7.70 -3.09 -8.48
CA LEU A 31 9.09 -2.77 -8.78
C LEU A 31 10.07 -3.58 -7.92
N ALA A 32 9.84 -3.64 -6.60
CA ALA A 32 10.71 -4.39 -5.70
C ALA A 32 10.73 -5.88 -6.04
N MET A 33 9.57 -6.45 -6.36
CA MET A 33 9.42 -7.80 -6.90
C MET A 33 10.22 -8.02 -8.18
N ALA A 34 10.07 -7.15 -9.17
CA ALA A 34 10.75 -7.26 -10.46
C ALA A 34 12.28 -7.15 -10.30
N LEU A 35 12.76 -6.17 -9.52
CA LEU A 35 14.18 -6.01 -9.22
C LEU A 35 14.75 -7.22 -8.50
N THR A 36 14.06 -7.73 -7.48
CA THR A 36 14.51 -8.92 -6.74
C THR A 36 14.58 -10.14 -7.66
N SER A 37 13.57 -10.32 -8.50
CA SER A 37 13.51 -11.45 -9.43
C SER A 37 14.60 -11.37 -10.52
N ALA A 38 14.99 -10.15 -10.93
CA ALA A 38 16.03 -9.93 -11.93
C ALA A 38 17.47 -9.98 -11.37
N LEU A 39 17.70 -9.43 -10.17
CA LEU A 39 19.05 -9.35 -9.58
C LEU A 39 19.42 -10.60 -8.77
N SER A 40 18.44 -11.33 -8.23
CA SER A 40 18.66 -12.49 -7.37
C SER A 40 17.55 -13.53 -7.54
N PRO A 41 17.71 -14.52 -8.44
CA PRO A 41 16.73 -15.59 -8.63
C PRO A 41 16.67 -16.59 -7.46
N THR A 42 17.63 -16.53 -6.54
CA THR A 42 17.59 -17.31 -5.29
C THR A 42 16.80 -16.53 -4.24
N PRO A 43 15.87 -17.18 -3.51
CA PRO A 43 15.20 -16.54 -2.38
C PRO A 43 16.30 -16.09 -1.41
N ILE A 44 16.43 -14.77 -1.27
CA ILE A 44 17.45 -14.16 -0.43
C ILE A 44 17.22 -14.67 0.99
N ALA A 45 18.03 -15.65 1.40
CA ALA A 45 18.17 -16.14 2.77
C ALA A 45 16.87 -16.19 3.60
N GLY A 46 15.85 -16.95 3.16
CA GLY A 46 14.69 -17.28 4.00
C GLY A 46 13.59 -16.21 4.12
N TYR A 47 13.68 -15.08 3.41
CA TYR A 47 12.58 -14.10 3.35
C TYR A 47 11.65 -14.37 2.16
N SER A 48 10.34 -14.40 2.42
CA SER A 48 9.34 -14.57 1.36
C SER A 48 9.37 -13.38 0.39
N LEU A 49 9.26 -13.65 -0.90
CA LEU A 49 9.16 -12.63 -1.96
C LEU A 49 8.05 -11.61 -1.64
N SER A 50 6.98 -12.06 -0.97
CA SER A 50 5.87 -11.22 -0.48
C SER A 50 6.32 -10.17 0.55
N PHE A 51 7.30 -10.47 1.40
CA PHE A 51 7.83 -9.51 2.38
C PHE A 51 8.62 -8.40 1.68
N ILE A 52 9.44 -8.76 0.69
CA ILE A 52 10.21 -7.79 -0.09
C ILE A 52 9.27 -6.90 -0.91
N ALA A 53 8.22 -7.48 -1.50
CA ALA A 53 7.15 -6.75 -2.17
C ALA A 53 6.47 -5.75 -1.22
N ALA A 54 6.12 -6.19 0.01
CA ALA A 54 5.51 -5.34 1.03
C ALA A 54 6.44 -4.18 1.43
N CYS A 55 7.73 -4.45 1.63
CA CYS A 55 8.72 -3.40 1.90
C CYS A 55 8.81 -2.38 0.74
N GLY A 56 8.83 -2.86 -0.51
CA GLY A 56 8.81 -2.00 -1.70
C GLY A 56 7.57 -1.12 -1.79
N GLY A 57 6.40 -1.69 -1.51
CA GLY A 57 5.15 -0.95 -1.41
C GLY A 57 5.17 0.10 -0.30
N GLY A 58 5.73 -0.25 0.86
CA GLY A 58 5.88 0.65 1.99
C GLY A 58 6.84 1.81 1.73
N VAL A 59 7.97 1.56 1.08
CA VAL A 59 8.93 2.60 0.67
C VAL A 59 8.27 3.56 -0.33
N SER A 60 7.59 3.02 -1.35
CA SER A 60 6.87 3.83 -2.34
C SER A 60 5.82 4.71 -1.67
N TRP A 61 5.04 4.13 -0.77
CA TRP A 61 4.04 4.85 0.01
C TRP A 61 4.63 5.96 0.88
N LEU A 62 5.75 5.70 1.57
CA LEU A 62 6.47 6.73 2.34
C LEU A 62 6.95 7.87 1.43
N LEU A 63 7.45 7.56 0.23
CA LEU A 63 7.85 8.56 -0.76
C LEU A 63 6.66 9.41 -1.22
N VAL A 64 5.49 8.81 -1.49
CA VAL A 64 4.28 9.58 -1.82
C VAL A 64 3.86 10.46 -0.66
N MET A 65 3.92 9.95 0.57
CA MET A 65 3.50 10.70 1.75
C MET A 65 4.44 11.87 2.04
N THR A 66 5.75 11.69 1.88
CA THR A 66 6.73 12.76 2.07
C THR A 66 6.67 13.80 0.94
N ALA A 67 6.61 13.36 -0.32
CA ALA A 67 6.55 14.25 -1.48
C ALA A 67 5.21 14.99 -1.61
N GLY A 68 4.09 14.33 -1.30
CA GLY A 68 2.75 14.88 -1.34
C GLY A 68 2.38 15.75 -0.14
N GLY A 69 3.28 15.91 0.84
CA GLY A 69 3.02 16.68 2.06
C GLY A 69 2.02 16.00 3.00
N GLY A 70 1.92 14.67 2.94
CA GLY A 70 1.01 13.83 3.72
C GLY A 70 1.22 13.83 5.23
N PHE A 71 2.22 14.55 5.73
CA PHE A 71 2.45 14.78 7.16
C PHE A 71 2.16 16.23 7.59
N ARG A 72 1.72 17.10 6.68
CA ARG A 72 1.42 18.53 6.98
C ARG A 72 -0.06 18.69 7.38
N HIS A 73 -0.30 19.60 8.32
CA HIS A 73 -1.65 19.91 8.84
C HIS A 73 -2.63 20.37 7.75
N THR A 74 -2.15 21.07 6.72
CA THR A 74 -2.94 21.39 5.51
C THR A 74 -2.58 20.39 4.43
N HIS A 75 -3.39 19.34 4.30
CA HIS A 75 -3.27 18.40 3.19
C HIS A 75 -3.84 19.01 1.92
N ASP A 76 -2.96 19.41 1.00
CA ASP A 76 -3.34 19.55 -0.40
C ASP A 76 -3.54 18.16 -0.99
N ARG A 77 -4.77 17.66 -0.85
CA ARG A 77 -5.21 16.34 -1.31
C ARG A 77 -4.84 16.08 -2.78
N ASN A 78 -4.93 17.13 -3.61
CA ASN A 78 -4.53 17.08 -5.01
C ASN A 78 -3.02 16.83 -5.20
N LYS A 79 -2.16 17.41 -4.36
CA LYS A 79 -0.71 17.18 -4.42
C LYS A 79 -0.36 15.73 -4.07
N LEU A 80 -1.06 15.15 -3.10
CA LEU A 80 -0.84 13.77 -2.66
C LEU A 80 -1.25 12.77 -3.74
N ILE A 81 -2.37 13.03 -4.42
CA ILE A 81 -2.81 12.24 -5.59
C ILE A 81 -1.82 12.38 -6.74
N LEU A 82 -1.41 13.61 -7.10
CA LEU A 82 -0.42 13.83 -8.17
C LEU A 82 0.93 13.16 -7.87
N ALA A 83 1.39 13.23 -6.62
CA ALA A 83 2.61 12.55 -6.19
C ALA A 83 2.50 11.02 -6.33
N GLY A 84 1.34 10.45 -5.96
CA GLY A 84 1.06 9.02 -6.13
C GLY A 84 1.05 8.58 -7.59
N ILE A 85 0.42 9.36 -8.47
CA ILE A 85 0.39 9.10 -9.92
C ILE A 85 1.81 9.17 -10.50
N ALA A 86 2.56 10.23 -10.17
CA ALA A 86 3.92 10.43 -10.67
C ALA A 86 4.86 9.29 -10.22
N LEU A 87 4.83 8.92 -8.95
CA LEU A 87 5.65 7.84 -8.43
C LEU A 87 5.24 6.47 -9.00
N SER A 88 3.94 6.26 -9.21
CA SER A 88 3.45 5.03 -9.85
C SER A 88 3.94 4.90 -11.28
N ALA A 89 3.90 5.97 -12.07
CA ALA A 89 4.44 5.99 -13.42
C ALA A 89 5.95 5.72 -13.43
N PHE A 90 6.68 6.33 -12.48
CA PHE A 90 8.12 6.10 -12.31
C PHE A 90 8.44 4.63 -11.99
N CYS A 91 7.77 4.05 -10.99
CA CYS A 91 7.98 2.65 -10.60
C CYS A 91 7.60 1.69 -11.73
N MET A 92 6.54 1.99 -12.47
CA MET A 92 6.11 1.18 -13.61
C MET A 92 7.12 1.26 -14.76
N GLY A 93 7.67 2.44 -15.05
CA GLY A 93 8.75 2.61 -16.02
C GLY A 93 9.98 1.79 -15.66
N LEU A 94 10.42 1.85 -14.41
CA LEU A 94 11.53 1.02 -13.93
C LEU A 94 11.22 -0.48 -14.02
N THR A 95 10.01 -0.91 -13.64
CA THR A 95 9.58 -2.31 -13.75
C THR A 95 9.68 -2.81 -15.19
N ARG A 96 9.30 -1.98 -16.18
CA ARG A 96 9.43 -2.29 -17.61
C ARG A 96 10.89 -2.42 -18.05
N ILE A 97 11.76 -1.52 -17.59
CA ILE A 97 13.20 -1.61 -17.85
C ILE A 97 13.75 -2.92 -17.28
N THR A 98 13.40 -3.26 -16.04
CA THR A 98 13.83 -4.52 -15.41
C THR A 98 13.37 -5.74 -16.20
N LEU A 99 12.14 -5.75 -16.70
CA LEU A 99 11.62 -6.81 -17.56
C LEU A 99 12.40 -6.96 -18.87
N LEU A 100 12.82 -5.85 -19.48
CA LEU A 100 13.63 -5.86 -20.70
C LEU A 100 15.05 -6.38 -20.45
N LEU A 101 15.62 -6.12 -19.28
CA LEU A 101 16.96 -6.60 -18.92
C LEU A 101 16.98 -8.07 -18.47
N ALA A 102 15.84 -8.61 -18.02
CA ALA A 102 15.71 -9.96 -17.46
C ALA A 102 14.67 -10.80 -18.24
N GLU A 103 14.87 -10.97 -19.54
CA GLU A 103 13.95 -11.69 -20.43
C GLU A 103 13.62 -13.11 -19.92
N ASP A 104 14.61 -13.84 -19.38
CA ASP A 104 14.43 -15.20 -18.87
C ASP A 104 13.45 -15.30 -17.68
N HIS A 105 13.24 -14.20 -16.95
CA HIS A 105 12.36 -14.14 -15.78
C HIS A 105 11.08 -13.32 -16.04
N ALA A 106 10.92 -12.79 -17.25
CA ALA A 106 9.81 -11.92 -17.61
C ALA A 106 8.44 -12.61 -17.42
N TYR A 107 8.32 -13.90 -17.79
CA TYR A 107 7.09 -14.66 -17.63
C TYR A 107 6.63 -14.78 -16.17
N GLY A 108 7.56 -15.03 -15.24
CA GLY A 108 7.25 -15.13 -13.80
C GLY A 108 6.80 -13.78 -13.22
N ILE A 109 7.45 -12.69 -13.64
CA ILE A 109 7.09 -11.33 -13.24
C ILE A 109 5.71 -10.95 -13.82
N PHE A 110 5.45 -11.22 -15.11
CA PHE A 110 4.14 -10.98 -15.72
C PHE A 110 3.01 -11.76 -15.03
N TYR A 111 3.27 -13.03 -14.67
CA TYR A 111 2.30 -13.85 -13.97
C TYR A 111 1.95 -13.30 -12.59
N TRP A 112 2.95 -12.84 -11.84
CA TRP A 112 2.71 -12.23 -10.54
C TRP A 112 1.99 -10.88 -10.65
N LEU A 113 2.38 -10.05 -11.63
CA LEU A 113 1.73 -8.76 -11.90
C LEU A 113 0.26 -8.90 -12.33
N ALA A 114 -0.08 -9.97 -13.05
CA ALA A 114 -1.46 -10.27 -13.42
C ALA A 114 -2.34 -10.56 -12.19
N GLY A 115 -1.73 -11.06 -11.11
CA GLY A 115 -2.42 -11.50 -9.91
C GLY A 115 -3.16 -12.82 -10.14
N GLY A 116 -3.08 -13.73 -9.18
CA GLY A 116 -3.75 -15.02 -9.28
C GLY A 116 -3.74 -15.77 -7.96
N VAL A 117 -4.80 -16.54 -7.72
CA VAL A 117 -4.94 -17.45 -6.57
C VAL A 117 -4.62 -18.91 -6.92
N SER A 118 -4.24 -19.17 -8.18
CA SER A 118 -3.93 -20.49 -8.74
C SER A 118 -2.82 -21.24 -8.00
N HIS A 119 -1.88 -20.54 -7.37
CA HIS A 119 -0.76 -21.11 -6.62
C HIS A 119 -0.93 -21.01 -5.11
N ALA A 120 -2.09 -20.57 -4.61
CA ALA A 120 -2.33 -20.39 -3.19
C ALA A 120 -2.32 -21.75 -2.46
N ARG A 121 -1.47 -21.85 -1.44
CA ARG A 121 -1.39 -23.02 -0.55
C ARG A 121 -1.99 -22.70 0.81
N TRP A 122 -2.39 -23.73 1.55
CA TRP A 122 -2.87 -23.58 2.94
C TRP A 122 -1.83 -22.91 3.85
N GLN A 123 -0.55 -23.10 3.57
CA GLN A 123 0.55 -22.45 4.28
C GLN A 123 0.53 -20.92 4.11
N ASP A 124 0.21 -20.42 2.91
CA ASP A 124 0.10 -18.98 2.63
C ASP A 124 -1.08 -18.37 3.38
N VAL A 125 -2.18 -19.11 3.50
CA VAL A 125 -3.34 -18.71 4.29
C VAL A 125 -2.95 -18.55 5.76
N TRP A 126 -2.21 -19.52 6.33
CA TRP A 126 -1.80 -19.46 7.74
C TRP A 126 -0.81 -18.33 8.02
N GLN A 127 -0.01 -17.93 7.03
CA GLN A 127 0.85 -16.75 7.14
C GLN A 127 0.05 -15.44 7.11
N LEU A 128 -1.01 -15.35 6.30
CA LEU A 128 -1.85 -14.15 6.17
C LEU A 128 -2.88 -14.00 7.30
N LEU A 129 -3.36 -15.12 7.85
CA LEU A 129 -4.42 -15.17 8.85
C LEU A 129 -4.14 -14.30 10.10
N PRO A 130 -2.97 -14.34 10.76
CA PRO A 130 -2.71 -13.50 11.94
C PRO A 130 -2.75 -12.01 11.61
N VAL A 131 -2.33 -11.60 10.41
CA VAL A 131 -2.40 -10.19 9.96
C VAL A 131 -3.86 -9.76 9.80
N VAL A 132 -4.69 -10.58 9.16
CA VAL A 132 -6.12 -10.27 8.97
C VAL A 132 -6.87 -10.27 10.31
N VAL A 133 -6.62 -11.26 11.16
CA VAL A 133 -7.27 -11.40 12.47
C VAL A 133 -6.90 -10.28 13.42
N THR A 134 -5.72 -9.67 13.30
CA THR A 134 -5.34 -8.50 14.11
C THR A 134 -5.82 -7.19 13.49
N ALA A 135 -5.74 -7.03 12.16
CA ALA A 135 -6.14 -5.79 11.48
C ALA A 135 -7.65 -5.52 11.58
N VAL A 136 -8.50 -6.54 11.41
CA VAL A 136 -9.96 -6.40 11.46
C VAL A 136 -10.47 -5.80 12.78
N PRO A 137 -10.17 -6.37 13.97
CA PRO A 137 -10.65 -5.81 15.23
C PRO A 137 -10.07 -4.42 15.51
N VAL A 138 -8.81 -4.15 15.14
CA VAL A 138 -8.24 -2.81 15.28
C VAL A 138 -9.03 -1.80 14.46
N VAL A 139 -9.38 -2.12 13.21
CA VAL A 139 -10.21 -1.25 12.37
C VAL A 139 -11.60 -1.04 12.96
N LEU A 140 -12.22 -2.09 13.51
CA LEU A 140 -13.53 -2.00 14.17
C LEU A 140 -13.49 -1.12 15.43
N LEU A 141 -12.42 -1.20 16.23
CA LEU A 141 -12.23 -0.32 17.39
C LEU A 141 -12.07 1.15 16.98
N LEU A 142 -11.49 1.40 15.80
CA LEU A 142 -11.31 2.74 15.24
C LEU A 142 -12.55 3.22 14.46
N ALA A 143 -13.59 2.41 14.30
CA ALA A 143 -14.76 2.72 13.46
C ALA A 143 -15.43 4.06 13.85
N ASN A 144 -15.60 4.33 15.15
CA ASN A 144 -16.17 5.59 15.61
C ASN A 144 -15.32 6.81 15.22
N GLN A 145 -13.99 6.69 15.34
CA GLN A 145 -13.07 7.77 14.97
C GLN A 145 -13.02 7.98 13.45
N LEU A 146 -13.08 6.90 12.68
CA LEU A 146 -13.19 6.92 11.22
C LEU A 146 -14.49 7.60 10.77
N ASN A 147 -15.59 7.34 11.46
CA ASN A 147 -16.88 7.96 11.14
C ASN A 147 -16.86 9.47 11.41
N LEU A 148 -16.27 9.90 12.53
CA LEU A 148 -16.04 11.32 12.83
C LEU A 148 -15.14 11.98 11.79
N LEU A 149 -14.09 11.28 11.33
CA LEU A 149 -13.21 11.77 10.28
C LEU A 149 -13.99 12.02 8.99
N ASN A 150 -14.92 11.13 8.63
CA ASN A 150 -15.77 11.26 7.43
C ASN A 150 -16.75 12.45 7.48
N LEU A 151 -17.16 12.89 8.67
CA LEU A 151 -18.02 14.07 8.83
C LEU A 151 -17.25 15.37 8.54
N SER A 152 -16.13 15.58 9.25
CA SER A 152 -15.13 16.61 8.93
C SER A 152 -13.91 16.51 9.85
N ASP A 153 -12.75 16.96 9.37
CA ASP A 153 -11.53 17.08 10.18
C ASP A 153 -11.76 17.99 11.42
N SER A 154 -12.57 19.05 11.29
CA SER A 154 -12.87 19.97 12.40
C SER A 154 -13.73 19.32 13.48
N THR A 155 -14.76 18.55 13.11
CA THR A 155 -15.60 17.79 14.06
C THR A 155 -14.78 16.74 14.79
N ALA A 156 -13.94 15.98 14.10
CA ALA A 156 -13.07 15.00 14.75
C ALA A 156 -12.10 15.66 15.73
N HIS A 157 -11.54 16.83 15.39
CA HIS A 157 -10.62 17.53 16.27
C HIS A 157 -11.30 18.10 17.54
N THR A 158 -12.51 18.64 17.42
CA THR A 158 -13.26 19.18 18.58
C THR A 158 -13.73 18.09 19.55
N LEU A 159 -13.95 16.87 19.07
CA LEU A 159 -14.23 15.69 19.89
C LEU A 159 -12.97 15.06 20.52
N GLY A 160 -11.79 15.70 20.40
CA GLY A 160 -10.55 15.26 21.05
C GLY A 160 -9.76 14.21 20.28
N VAL A 161 -10.11 13.92 19.03
CA VAL A 161 -9.36 12.97 18.20
C VAL A 161 -8.06 13.61 17.72
N ASN A 162 -6.93 12.95 18.00
CA ASN A 162 -5.65 13.35 17.45
C ASN A 162 -5.55 12.87 15.99
N LEU A 163 -5.90 13.76 15.06
CA LEU A 163 -5.93 13.48 13.62
C LEU A 163 -4.59 12.94 13.10
N THR A 164 -3.47 13.45 13.60
CA THR A 164 -2.14 13.03 13.16
C THR A 164 -1.85 11.57 13.54
N ARG A 165 -2.16 11.19 14.79
CA ARG A 165 -2.01 9.80 15.25
C ARG A 165 -2.97 8.86 14.55
N LEU A 166 -4.24 9.27 14.39
CA LEU A 166 -5.23 8.46 13.70
C LEU A 166 -4.82 8.18 12.26
N ARG A 167 -4.39 9.21 11.52
CA ARG A 167 -3.89 9.06 10.16
C ARG A 167 -2.69 8.12 10.09
N LEU A 168 -1.71 8.26 11.00
CA LEU A 168 -0.56 7.35 11.08
C LEU A 168 -0.94 5.88 11.34
N VAL A 169 -1.89 5.63 12.24
CA VAL A 169 -2.35 4.27 12.54
C VAL A 169 -3.05 3.66 11.33
N ILE A 170 -3.96 4.41 10.68
CA ILE A 170 -4.67 3.92 9.50
C ILE A 170 -3.69 3.64 8.36
N ASN A 171 -2.73 4.52 8.19
CA ASN A 171 -1.65 4.40 7.22
C ASN A 171 -0.81 3.13 7.43
N MET A 172 -0.46 2.79 8.67
CA MET A 172 0.22 1.53 9.00
C MET A 172 -0.68 0.30 8.82
N LEU A 173 -2.00 0.42 8.97
CA LEU A 173 -2.95 -0.69 8.75
C LEU A 173 -3.20 -0.98 7.26
N VAL A 174 -3.01 0.02 6.40
CA VAL A 174 -3.17 -0.12 4.94
C VAL A 174 -1.95 -0.80 4.29
N LEU A 175 -0.78 -0.67 4.92
CA LEU A 175 0.52 -1.13 4.46
C LEU A 175 0.77 -2.59 4.88
#